data_AF-A0AAV5SDU6-F1
#
_entry.id   AF-A0AAV5SDU6-F1
#
_cell.length_a   1.000
_cell.length_b   1.000
_cell.length_c   1.000
_cell.angle_alpha   90.00
_cell.angle_beta   90.00
_cell.angle_gamma   90.00
#
_symmetry.space_group_name_H-M   'P 1'
#
loop_
_entity.id
_entity.type
_entity.pdbx_description
1 polymer ?
#
loop_
_entity_poly.entity_id
_entity_poly.type
_entity_poly.pdbx_seq_one_letter_code
_entity_poly.pdbx_strand_id
1 'polypeptide(L)'
;SGFELAKSAFEKDPTNSEAAKQAAMIVGTLSESASNSLEQMKLGAQFKLSLSLSQSIDIQPDMVVLHMRGRFSFKVASLSWLERTMACKVLNSIPSCTYDDALADLLAADKIHPALDTLLFIGKAYMGRGERE
;
A
#
# COMPACT_ATOMS: atom_id res chain seq x y z
N SER A 1 -16.28 -9.92 8.93
CA SER A 1 -14.83 -10.13 8.66
C SER A 1 -14.04 -9.04 9.38
N GLY A 2 -12.71 -9.18 9.53
CA GLY A 2 -11.88 -8.12 10.13
C GLY A 2 -11.99 -6.77 9.41
N PHE A 3 -12.23 -6.79 8.10
CA PHE A 3 -12.49 -5.60 7.28
C PHE A 3 -13.77 -4.85 7.70
N GLU A 4 -14.90 -5.53 7.85
CA GLU A 4 -16.17 -4.90 8.26
C GLU A 4 -16.05 -4.26 9.65
N LEU A 5 -15.27 -4.87 10.54
CA LEU A 5 -15.00 -4.31 11.87
C LEU A 5 -14.14 -3.06 11.78
N ALA A 6 -13.06 -3.08 11.00
CA ALA A 6 -12.18 -1.93 10.84
C ALA A 6 -12.86 -0.76 10.09
N LYS A 7 -13.68 -1.09 9.07
CA LYS A 7 -14.50 -0.12 8.35
C LYS A 7 -15.59 0.48 9.24
N SER A 8 -16.32 -0.35 10.00
CA SER A 8 -17.33 0.15 10.95
C SER A 8 -16.72 0.97 12.08
N ALA A 9 -15.53 0.62 12.55
CA ALA A 9 -14.80 1.42 13.54
C ALA A 9 -14.42 2.79 12.97
N PHE A 10 -13.92 2.84 11.73
CA PHE A 10 -13.62 4.09 11.05
C PHE A 10 -14.88 4.93 10.75
N GLU A 11 -15.97 4.32 10.29
CA GLU A 11 -17.26 5.01 10.06
C GLU A 11 -17.81 5.63 11.36
N LYS A 12 -17.54 5.04 12.52
CA LYS A 12 -17.96 5.54 13.84
C LYS A 12 -17.06 6.65 14.38
N ASP A 13 -15.76 6.59 14.07
CA ASP A 13 -14.79 7.62 14.44
C ASP A 13 -13.80 7.88 13.30
N PRO A 14 -14.14 8.82 12.40
CA PRO A 14 -13.30 9.19 11.26
C PRO A 14 -11.96 9.82 11.65
N THR A 15 -11.75 10.14 12.94
CA THR A 15 -10.51 10.73 13.46
C THR A 15 -9.57 9.70 14.05
N ASN A 16 -9.94 8.42 14.04
CA ASN A 16 -9.11 7.35 14.58
C ASN A 16 -8.12 6.83 13.53
N SER A 17 -6.92 7.44 13.49
CA SER A 17 -5.84 7.01 12.58
C SER A 17 -5.46 5.54 12.78
N GLU A 18 -5.44 5.07 14.03
CA GLU A 18 -5.09 3.68 14.33
C GLU A 18 -6.11 2.71 13.70
N ALA A 19 -7.40 2.99 13.78
CA ALA A 19 -8.43 2.19 13.13
C ALA A 19 -8.25 2.14 11.60
N ALA A 20 -7.92 3.28 10.97
CA ALA A 20 -7.64 3.36 9.55
C ALA A 20 -6.37 2.57 9.17
N LYS A 21 -5.32 2.63 10.01
CA LYS A 21 -4.08 1.84 9.83
C LYS A 21 -4.35 0.35 9.94
N GLN A 22 -5.11 -0.09 10.95
CA GLN A 22 -5.52 -1.49 11.09
C GLN A 22 -6.37 -1.96 9.91
N ALA A 23 -7.28 -1.12 9.41
CA ALA A 23 -8.04 -1.41 8.19
C ALA A 23 -7.11 -1.63 6.99
N ALA A 24 -6.13 -0.75 6.79
CA ALA A 24 -5.15 -0.88 5.71
C ALA A 24 -4.36 -2.20 5.83
N MET A 25 -3.87 -2.56 7.03
CA MET A 25 -3.14 -3.83 7.23
C MET A 25 -4.00 -5.07 6.91
N ILE A 26 -5.26 -5.09 7.36
CA ILE A 26 -6.17 -6.21 7.10
C ILE A 26 -6.47 -6.32 5.61
N VAL A 27 -6.79 -5.20 4.94
CA VAL A 27 -7.07 -5.19 3.49
C VAL A 27 -5.83 -5.59 2.68
N GLY A 28 -4.64 -5.15 3.10
CA GLY A 28 -3.37 -5.56 2.49
C GLY A 28 -3.17 -7.07 2.56
N THR A 29 -3.36 -7.66 3.74
CA THR A 29 -3.28 -9.11 3.94
C THR A 29 -4.31 -9.88 3.10
N LEU A 30 -5.55 -9.38 3.02
CA LEU A 30 -6.58 -9.98 2.18
C LEU A 30 -6.25 -9.90 0.69
N SER A 31 -5.67 -8.77 0.24
CA SER A 31 -5.24 -8.56 -1.14
C SER A 31 -4.14 -9.53 -1.56
N GLU A 32 -3.22 -9.85 -0.66
CA GLU A 32 -2.17 -10.85 -0.88
C GLU A 32 -2.71 -12.28 -0.93
N SER A 33 -3.82 -12.54 -0.24
CA SER A 33 -4.50 -13.84 -0.20
C SER A 33 -5.61 -14.00 -1.26
N ALA A 34 -5.83 -12.99 -2.11
CA ALA A 34 -6.93 -12.99 -3.07
C ALA A 34 -6.74 -14.08 -4.14
N SER A 35 -7.81 -14.82 -4.43
CA SER A 35 -7.78 -15.96 -5.36
C SER A 35 -7.68 -15.54 -6.84
N ASN A 36 -7.91 -14.27 -7.15
CA ASN A 36 -7.85 -13.74 -8.51
C ASN A 36 -7.43 -12.26 -8.56
N SER A 37 -6.89 -11.83 -9.70
CA SER A 37 -6.37 -10.48 -9.88
C SER A 37 -7.42 -9.37 -9.79
N LEU A 38 -8.69 -9.66 -10.16
CA LEU A 38 -9.77 -8.66 -10.08
C LEU A 38 -10.08 -8.30 -8.63
N GLU A 39 -10.20 -9.30 -7.78
CA GLU A 39 -10.38 -9.13 -6.34
C GLU A 39 -9.18 -8.42 -5.70
N GLN A 40 -7.96 -8.83 -6.05
CA GLN A 40 -6.73 -8.17 -5.61
C GLN A 40 -6.72 -6.68 -5.98
N MET A 41 -7.13 -6.31 -7.19
CA MET A 41 -7.21 -4.89 -7.62
C MET A 41 -8.23 -4.10 -6.80
N LYS A 42 -9.42 -4.68 -6.55
CA LYS A 42 -10.46 -4.03 -5.73
C LYS A 42 -9.99 -3.82 -4.29
N LEU A 43 -9.35 -4.83 -3.70
CA LEU A 43 -8.77 -4.72 -2.36
C LEU A 43 -7.60 -3.72 -2.35
N GLY A 44 -6.78 -3.67 -3.39
CA GLY A 44 -5.72 -2.66 -3.54
C GLY A 44 -6.25 -1.21 -3.56
N ALA A 45 -7.39 -0.96 -4.21
CA ALA A 45 -8.04 0.35 -4.17
C ALA A 45 -8.56 0.71 -2.77
N GLN A 46 -9.17 -0.25 -2.09
CA GLN A 46 -9.64 -0.07 -0.70
C GLN A 46 -8.46 0.17 0.26
N PHE A 47 -7.38 -0.61 0.11
CA PHE A 47 -6.15 -0.43 0.87
C PHE A 47 -5.62 0.99 0.73
N LYS A 48 -5.54 1.50 -0.50
CA LYS A 48 -5.03 2.86 -0.76
C LYS A 48 -5.89 3.93 -0.09
N LEU A 49 -7.22 3.75 -0.10
CA LEU A 49 -8.14 4.66 0.58
C LEU A 49 -7.91 4.66 2.10
N SER A 50 -7.89 3.49 2.74
CA SER A 50 -7.64 3.37 4.19
C SER A 50 -6.28 3.93 4.60
N LEU A 51 -5.25 3.71 3.79
CA LEU A 51 -3.91 4.21 4.05
C LEU A 51 -3.79 5.73 3.89
N SER A 52 -4.47 6.31 2.90
CA SER A 52 -4.46 7.77 2.69
C SER A 52 -5.18 8.49 3.83
N LEU A 53 -6.18 7.83 4.37
CA LEU A 53 -6.97 8.32 5.48
C LEU A 53 -6.19 8.30 6.80
N SER A 54 -5.49 7.21 7.14
CA SER A 54 -4.61 7.19 8.31
C SER A 54 -3.54 8.29 8.21
N GLN A 55 -2.98 8.51 7.02
CA GLN A 55 -1.99 9.58 6.78
C GLN A 55 -2.54 10.99 6.93
N SER A 56 -3.82 11.21 6.64
CA SER A 56 -4.43 12.53 6.77
C SER A 56 -4.66 12.96 8.21
N ILE A 57 -4.61 12.01 9.15
CA ILE A 57 -4.89 12.22 10.57
C ILE A 57 -3.59 12.34 11.37
N ASP A 58 -2.58 11.51 11.08
CA ASP A 58 -1.31 11.53 11.80
C ASP A 58 -0.35 12.61 11.28
N ILE A 59 0.14 13.43 12.22
CA ILE A 59 1.12 14.50 11.94
C ILE A 59 2.55 13.92 11.85
N GLN A 60 2.82 12.80 12.51
CA GLN A 60 4.13 12.16 12.55
C GLN A 60 4.18 10.94 11.63
N PRO A 61 5.32 10.69 10.95
CA PRO A 61 5.49 9.52 10.12
C PRO A 61 5.50 8.23 10.95
N ASP A 62 4.49 7.38 10.77
CA ASP A 62 4.43 6.02 11.34
C ASP A 62 5.20 5.03 10.45
N MET A 63 6.07 4.22 11.06
CA MET A 63 6.92 3.27 10.33
C MET A 63 6.12 2.25 9.53
N VAL A 64 5.04 1.71 10.10
CA VAL A 64 4.20 0.69 9.45
C VAL A 64 3.46 1.30 8.26
N VAL A 65 2.94 2.52 8.43
CA VAL A 65 2.29 3.27 7.35
C VAL A 65 3.26 3.56 6.20
N LEU A 66 4.49 3.99 6.51
CA LEU A 66 5.53 4.19 5.50
C LEU A 66 5.87 2.89 4.77
N HIS A 67 6.11 1.80 5.51
CA HIS A 67 6.39 0.49 4.93
C HIS A 67 5.26 0.02 3.99
N MET A 68 4.00 0.14 4.43
CA MET A 68 2.81 -0.19 3.64
C MET A 68 2.70 0.67 2.36
N ARG A 69 2.95 1.98 2.46
CA ARG A 69 2.90 2.88 1.29
C ARG A 69 4.00 2.56 0.29
N GLY A 70 5.21 2.32 0.78
CA GLY A 70 6.36 1.92 -0.03
C GLY A 70 6.12 0.62 -0.80
N ARG A 71 5.57 -0.41 -0.14
CA ARG A 71 5.19 -1.68 -0.79
C ARG A 71 4.12 -1.50 -1.86
N PHE A 72 3.12 -0.66 -1.58
CA PHE A 72 2.08 -0.35 -2.56
C PHE A 72 2.66 0.35 -3.79
N SER A 73 3.50 1.36 -3.59
CA SER A 73 4.19 2.07 -4.68
C SER A 73 5.05 1.11 -5.50
N PHE A 74 5.79 0.21 -4.86
CA PHE A 74 6.58 -0.82 -5.53
C PHE A 74 5.69 -1.72 -6.40
N LYS A 75 4.58 -2.24 -5.83
CA LYS A 75 3.67 -3.14 -6.54
C LYS A 75 3.04 -2.47 -7.76
N VAL A 76 2.58 -1.22 -7.62
CA VAL A 76 2.02 -0.43 -8.72
C VAL A 76 3.09 -0.13 -9.77
N ALA A 77 4.28 0.27 -9.35
CA ALA A 77 5.41 0.50 -10.25
C ALA A 77 5.75 -0.76 -11.05
N SER A 78 5.75 -1.94 -10.42
CA SER A 78 6.10 -3.23 -11.01
C SER A 78 5.04 -3.85 -11.93
N LEU A 79 3.83 -3.30 -12.00
CA LEU A 79 2.79 -3.85 -12.89
C LEU A 79 3.25 -3.82 -14.36
N SER A 80 3.08 -4.95 -15.03
CA SER A 80 3.25 -5.08 -16.48
C SER A 80 2.22 -4.24 -17.24
N TRP A 81 2.46 -3.98 -18.52
CA TRP A 81 1.52 -3.25 -19.38
C TRP A 81 0.12 -3.89 -19.40
N LEU A 82 0.06 -5.23 -19.42
CA LEU A 82 -1.20 -5.97 -19.42
C LEU A 82 -1.94 -5.81 -18.09
N GLU A 83 -1.25 -5.99 -16.95
CA GLU A 83 -1.85 -5.80 -15.62
C GLU A 83 -2.32 -4.37 -15.40
N ARG A 84 -1.56 -3.37 -15.86
CA ARG A 84 -1.97 -1.95 -15.83
C ARG A 84 -3.24 -1.73 -16.64
N THR A 85 -3.33 -2.30 -17.84
CA THR A 85 -4.51 -2.18 -18.70
C THR A 85 -5.74 -2.80 -18.04
N MET A 86 -5.60 -3.98 -17.43
CA MET A 86 -6.70 -4.61 -16.67
C MET A 86 -7.11 -3.75 -15.48
N ALA A 87 -6.15 -3.27 -14.70
CA ALA A 87 -6.42 -2.46 -13.53
C ALA A 87 -7.12 -1.13 -13.88
N CYS A 88 -6.71 -0.45 -14.95
CA CYS A 88 -7.40 0.76 -15.44
C CYS A 88 -8.85 0.47 -15.85
N LYS A 89 -9.13 -0.67 -16.49
CA LYS A 89 -10.51 -1.06 -16.84
C LYS A 89 -11.38 -1.31 -15.61
N VAL A 90 -10.81 -1.87 -14.54
CA VAL A 90 -11.54 -2.21 -13.31
C VAL A 90 -11.74 -0.99 -12.41
N LEU A 91 -10.70 -0.17 -12.26
CA LEU A 91 -10.64 0.90 -11.27
C LEU A 91 -10.88 2.30 -11.88
N ASN A 92 -11.14 2.38 -13.19
CA ASN A 92 -11.16 3.59 -14.03
C ASN A 92 -9.81 4.30 -14.15
N SER A 93 -9.01 4.32 -13.08
CA SER A 93 -7.65 4.83 -13.07
C SER A 93 -6.83 4.07 -12.05
N ILE A 94 -5.54 3.93 -12.33
CA ILE A 94 -4.55 3.47 -11.35
C ILE A 94 -3.66 4.64 -10.96
N PRO A 95 -3.23 4.75 -9.69
CA PRO A 95 -2.25 5.74 -9.33
C PRO A 95 -0.96 5.51 -10.13
N SER A 96 -0.31 6.60 -10.53
CA SER A 96 1.06 6.51 -11.01
C SER A 96 1.98 6.39 -9.79
N CYS A 97 2.77 5.32 -9.74
CA CYS A 97 3.81 5.14 -8.74
C CYS A 97 5.10 4.69 -9.44
N THR A 98 6.21 5.17 -8.93
CA THR A 98 7.56 4.86 -9.39
C THR A 98 8.31 4.03 -8.34
N TYR A 99 9.44 3.46 -8.74
CA TYR A 99 10.34 2.81 -7.78
C TYR A 99 10.95 3.81 -6.79
N ASP A 100 11.13 5.07 -7.18
CA ASP A 100 11.62 6.11 -6.26
C ASP A 100 10.58 6.49 -5.20
N ASP A 101 9.29 6.51 -5.54
CA ASP A 101 8.22 6.66 -4.54
C ASP A 101 8.26 5.53 -3.49
N ALA A 102 8.52 4.30 -3.94
CA ALA A 102 8.67 3.16 -3.05
C ALA A 102 9.92 3.30 -2.16
N LEU A 103 11.06 3.66 -2.74
CA LEU A 103 12.33 3.81 -2.02
C LEU A 103 12.25 4.93 -0.97
N ALA A 104 11.64 6.07 -1.30
CA ALA A 104 11.50 7.19 -0.38
C ALA A 104 10.82 6.76 0.94
N ASP A 105 9.71 6.03 0.84
CA ASP A 105 8.96 5.56 2.00
C ASP A 105 9.66 4.43 2.75
N LEU A 106 10.20 3.44 2.02
CA LEU A 106 10.83 2.28 2.65
C LEU A 106 12.12 2.69 3.38
N LEU A 107 12.92 3.58 2.82
CA LEU A 107 14.11 4.12 3.48
C LEU A 107 13.75 4.97 4.70
N ALA A 108 12.62 5.70 4.65
CA ALA A 108 12.12 6.42 5.82
C ALA A 108 11.66 5.46 6.93
N ALA A 109 10.96 4.37 6.57
CA ALA A 109 10.55 3.34 7.51
C ALA A 109 11.76 2.66 8.17
N ASP A 110 12.77 2.29 7.38
CA ASP A 110 14.00 1.64 7.84
C ASP A 110 14.78 2.50 8.84
N LYS A 111 14.81 3.83 8.63
CA LYS A 111 15.42 4.79 9.57
C LYS A 111 14.71 4.84 10.93
N ILE A 112 13.39 4.62 10.97
CA ILE A 112 12.63 4.60 12.23
C ILE A 112 12.84 3.26 12.94
N HIS A 113 12.66 2.16 12.22
CA HIS A 113 12.86 0.82 12.75
C HIS A 113 13.28 -0.14 11.62
N PRO A 114 14.54 -0.59 11.62
CA PRO A 114 15.02 -1.54 10.62
C PRO A 114 14.30 -2.87 10.73
N ALA A 115 13.81 -3.38 9.59
CA ALA A 115 13.12 -4.66 9.51
C ALA A 115 13.52 -5.40 8.23
N LEU A 116 13.65 -6.72 8.32
CA LEU A 116 14.07 -7.56 7.20
C LEU A 116 13.15 -7.40 5.98
N ASP A 117 11.83 -7.33 6.20
CA ASP A 117 10.87 -7.15 5.12
C ASP A 117 11.01 -5.78 4.44
N THR A 118 11.25 -4.71 5.21
CA THR A 118 11.54 -3.38 4.66
C THR A 118 12.79 -3.40 3.79
N LEU A 119 13.89 -3.99 4.29
CA LEU A 119 15.14 -4.13 3.54
C LEU A 119 14.98 -4.96 2.26
N LEU A 120 14.18 -6.04 2.31
CA LEU A 120 13.86 -6.85 1.15
C LEU A 120 13.19 -6.02 0.05
N PHE A 121 12.20 -5.20 0.41
CA PHE A 121 11.51 -4.34 -0.55
C PHE A 121 12.38 -3.19 -1.05
N ILE A 122 13.30 -2.65 -0.23
CA ILE A 122 14.32 -1.68 -0.67
C ILE A 122 15.17 -2.30 -1.78
N GLY A 123 15.70 -3.51 -1.55
CA GLY A 123 16.50 -4.23 -2.56
C GLY A 123 15.74 -4.47 -3.86
N LYS A 124 14.48 -4.93 -3.77
CA LYS A 124 13.60 -5.13 -4.94
C LYS A 124 13.35 -3.83 -5.70
N ALA A 125 13.13 -2.73 -4.99
CA ALA A 125 12.87 -1.43 -5.62
C ALA A 125 14.11 -0.89 -6.34
N TYR A 126 15.31 -1.03 -5.77
CA TYR A 126 16.55 -0.67 -6.46
C TYR A 126 16.80 -1.50 -7.71
N MET A 127 16.56 -2.83 -7.65
CA MET A 127 16.69 -3.71 -8.82
C MET A 127 15.71 -3.32 -9.92
N GLY A 128 14.43 -3.13 -9.60
CA GLY A 128 13.41 -2.73 -10.57
C GLY A 128 13.67 -1.35 -11.19
N ARG A 129 14.28 -0.42 -10.43
CA ARG A 129 14.69 0.88 -10.96
C ARG A 129 15.79 0.75 -12.02
N GLY A 130 16.80 -0.11 -11.78
CA GLY A 130 17.91 -0.33 -12.71
C GLY A 130 17.54 -1.11 -13.98
N GLU A 131 16.45 -1.88 -13.98
CA GLU A 131 15.95 -2.60 -15.16
C GLU A 131 15.16 -1.72 -16.16
N ARG A 132 14.83 -0.47 -15.78
CA ARG A 132 14.03 0.46 -16.61
C ARG A 132 14.78 1.68 -17.14
N GLU A 133 16.09 1.74 -16.89
CA GLU A 133 17.03 2.66 -17.56
C GLU A 133 17.63 1.99 -18.80
#